data_AF-A0A951M3U9-F1
#
_entry.id   AF-A0A951M3U9-F1
#
_cell.length_a   1.000
_cell.length_b   1.000
_cell.length_c   1.000
_cell.angle_alpha   90.00
_cell.angle_beta   90.00
_cell.angle_gamma   90.00
#
_symmetry.space_group_name_H-M   'P 1'
#
loop_
_entity.id
_entity.type
_entity.pdbx_description
1 polymer ?
#
loop_
_entity_poly.entity_id
_entity_poly.type
_entity_poly.pdbx_seq_one_letter_code
_entity_poly.pdbx_strand_id
1 'polypeptide(L)'
;MRRAPGKNATHDLEEFITMTLYQMYFVDETNRIALGEDMECTDDAAALRSARAALRHRDYPAVEIWHQAKKVGRAKRFDWIEPATRLPESSRSCGA
;
A
#
# COMPACT_ATOMS: atom_id res chain seq x y z
N MET A 1 -0.15 -53.09 22.16
CA MET A 1 -0.29 -51.93 21.25
C MET A 1 -1.00 -50.82 22.01
N ARG A 2 -0.33 -49.71 22.33
CA ARG A 2 -0.97 -48.53 22.93
C ARG A 2 -0.53 -47.32 22.09
N ARG A 3 -1.44 -46.75 21.29
CA ARG A 3 -1.20 -45.54 20.50
C ARG A 3 -1.31 -44.33 21.45
N ALA A 4 -0.30 -43.47 21.44
CA ALA A 4 -0.31 -42.21 22.19
C ALA A 4 -1.30 -41.21 21.55
N PRO A 5 -1.98 -40.36 22.35
CA PRO A 5 -2.83 -39.31 21.82
C PRO A 5 -2.00 -38.19 21.19
N GLY A 6 -2.49 -37.68 20.06
CA GLY A 6 -1.87 -36.65 19.25
C GLY A 6 -1.67 -35.34 20.01
N LYS A 7 -0.47 -34.78 19.86
CA LYS A 7 -0.16 -33.40 20.22
C LYS A 7 -0.18 -32.58 18.93
N ASN A 8 -1.38 -32.33 18.43
CA ASN A 8 -1.59 -31.32 17.40
C ASN A 8 -1.64 -29.99 18.13
N ALA A 9 -0.50 -29.54 18.66
CA ALA A 9 -0.37 -28.16 19.11
C ALA A 9 -0.25 -27.30 17.85
N THR A 10 -1.36 -27.10 17.15
CA THR A 10 -1.58 -25.84 16.45
C THR A 10 -1.57 -24.79 17.54
N HIS A 11 -0.39 -24.21 17.79
CA HIS A 11 -0.33 -22.88 18.39
C HIS A 11 -1.12 -22.01 17.43
N ASP A 12 -2.37 -21.72 17.79
CA ASP A 12 -3.06 -20.52 17.38
C ASP A 12 -2.14 -19.35 17.74
N LEU A 13 -1.26 -18.99 16.80
CA LEU A 13 -0.79 -17.62 16.69
C LEU A 13 -2.02 -16.81 16.27
N GLU A 14 -2.89 -16.52 17.22
CA GLU A 14 -3.57 -15.23 17.24
C GLU A 14 -2.46 -14.19 17.44
N GLU A 15 -1.70 -13.97 16.36
CA GLU A 15 -0.84 -12.82 16.21
C GLU A 15 -1.81 -11.64 16.35
N PHE A 16 -1.85 -11.02 17.53
CA PHE A 16 -2.65 -9.84 17.77
C PHE A 16 -2.16 -8.78 16.79
N ILE A 17 -2.80 -8.69 15.63
CA ILE A 17 -2.47 -7.69 14.63
C ILE A 17 -2.93 -6.36 15.21
N THR A 18 -2.04 -5.69 15.93
CA THR A 18 -2.32 -4.37 16.50
C THR A 18 -2.45 -3.37 15.36
N MET A 19 -3.67 -2.90 15.12
CA MET A 19 -3.89 -1.77 14.22
C MET A 19 -3.26 -0.52 14.83
N THR A 20 -2.50 0.20 14.03
CA THR A 20 -1.86 1.47 14.37
C THR A 20 -2.56 2.58 13.61
N LEU A 21 -2.82 3.69 14.29
CA LEU A 21 -3.45 4.87 13.69
C LEU A 21 -2.40 5.74 12.98
N TYR A 22 -2.62 5.98 11.69
CA TYR A 22 -1.84 6.86 10.84
C TYR A 22 -2.69 8.04 10.39
N GLN A 23 -2.01 9.16 10.12
CA GLN A 23 -2.60 10.36 9.53
C GLN A 23 -2.12 10.49 8.08
N MET A 24 -3.06 10.60 7.17
CA MET A 24 -2.84 10.85 5.75
C MET A 24 -3.17 12.30 5.43
N TYR A 25 -2.17 13.07 5.01
CA TYR A 25 -2.33 14.44 4.56
C TYR A 25 -2.16 14.52 3.06
N PHE A 26 -3.28 14.68 2.34
CA PHE A 26 -3.25 14.96 0.92
C PHE A 26 -2.80 16.39 0.70
N VAL A 27 -1.84 16.58 -0.20
CA VAL A 27 -1.28 17.89 -0.52
C VAL A 27 -1.68 18.31 -1.93
N ASP A 28 -1.94 19.60 -2.11
CA ASP A 28 -2.26 20.21 -3.39
C ASP A 28 -1.00 20.55 -4.23
N GLU A 29 -1.21 21.17 -5.39
CA GLU A 29 -0.13 21.58 -6.30
C GLU A 29 0.80 22.65 -5.69
N THR A 30 0.31 23.37 -4.68
CA THR A 30 1.09 24.36 -3.92
C THR A 30 1.82 23.75 -2.71
N ASN A 31 1.80 22.42 -2.60
CA ASN A 31 2.40 21.66 -1.50
C ASN A 31 1.82 22.03 -0.13
N ARG A 32 0.55 22.45 -0.09
CA ARG A 32 -0.22 22.70 1.15
C ARG A 32 -1.13 21.53 1.44
N ILE A 33 -1.42 21.31 2.72
CA ILE A 33 -2.39 20.28 3.14
C ILE A 33 -3.78 20.73 2.69
N ALA A 34 -4.38 19.95 1.81
CA ALA A 34 -5.73 20.17 1.32
C ALA A 34 -6.76 19.33 2.10
N LEU A 35 -6.35 18.13 2.56
CA LEU A 35 -7.22 17.20 3.28
C LEU A 35 -6.39 16.33 4.23
N GLY A 36 -6.90 16.14 5.45
CA GLY A 36 -6.38 15.18 6.42
C GLY A 36 -7.39 14.07 6.67
N GLU A 37 -6.93 12.82 6.67
CA GLU A 37 -7.72 11.64 7.00
C GLU A 37 -6.95 10.72 7.94
N ASP A 38 -7.68 10.08 8.84
CA ASP A 38 -7.13 9.03 9.68
C ASP A 38 -7.27 7.67 8.99
N MET A 39 -6.28 6.80 9.21
CA MET A 39 -6.23 5.48 8.64
C MET A 39 -5.60 4.50 9.63
N GLU A 40 -6.30 3.39 9.87
CA GLU A 40 -5.78 2.29 10.67
C GLU A 40 -5.05 1.29 9.76
N CYS A 41 -3.81 0.96 10.11
CA CYS A 41 -2.98 0.03 9.37
C CYS A 41 -2.14 -0.84 10.31
N THR A 42 -1.76 -2.03 9.85
CA THR A 42 -0.93 -2.97 10.61
C THR A 42 0.48 -2.45 10.86
N ASP A 43 1.01 -1.71 9.88
CA ASP A 43 2.39 -1.25 9.84
C ASP A 43 2.57 -0.09 8.84
N ASP A 44 3.76 0.51 8.86
CA ASP A 44 4.14 1.63 8.01
C ASP A 44 4.03 1.29 6.51
N ALA A 45 4.32 0.04 6.13
CA ALA A 45 4.29 -0.38 4.73
C ALA A 45 2.85 -0.56 4.22
N ALA A 46 1.94 -1.06 5.06
CA ALA A 46 0.51 -1.09 4.79
C ALA A 46 -0.05 0.32 4.62
N ALA A 47 0.32 1.24 5.50
CA ALA A 47 -0.09 2.64 5.41
C ALA A 47 0.38 3.30 4.09
N LEU A 48 1.63 3.04 3.68
CA LEU A 48 2.17 3.53 2.41
C LEU A 48 1.42 2.96 1.19
N ARG A 49 1.06 1.66 1.20
CA ARG A 49 0.29 1.03 0.12
C ARG A 49 -1.11 1.61 0.01
N SER A 50 -1.80 1.77 1.14
CA SER A 50 -3.14 2.36 1.20
C SER A 50 -3.14 3.82 0.74
N ALA A 51 -2.16 4.61 1.18
CA ALA A 51 -2.01 5.99 0.74
C ALA A 51 -1.74 6.11 -0.77
N ARG A 52 -0.93 5.19 -1.33
CA ARG A 52 -0.72 5.11 -2.78
C ARG A 52 -2.00 4.72 -3.53
N ALA A 53 -2.80 3.79 -2.99
CA ALA A 53 -4.07 3.42 -3.58
C ALA A 53 -5.06 4.61 -3.56
N ALA A 54 -5.10 5.38 -2.47
CA ALA A 54 -5.94 6.56 -2.37
C ALA A 54 -5.63 7.63 -3.43
N LEU A 55 -4.35 7.82 -3.78
CA LEU A 55 -3.95 8.72 -4.88
C LEU A 55 -4.45 8.28 -6.27
N ARG A 56 -4.82 7.01 -6.47
CA ARG A 56 -5.39 6.56 -7.75
C ARG A 56 -6.83 7.04 -7.96
N HIS A 57 -7.55 7.27 -6.87
CA HIS A 57 -8.97 7.61 -6.88
C HIS A 57 -9.24 9.09 -6.60
N ARG A 58 -8.21 9.87 -6.26
CA ARG A 58 -8.34 11.26 -5.86
C ARG A 58 -7.39 12.16 -6.63
N ASP A 59 -7.84 13.36 -6.96
CA ASP A 59 -7.06 14.35 -7.71
C ASP A 59 -6.13 15.18 -6.81
N TYR A 60 -5.27 14.48 -6.07
CA TYR A 60 -4.20 15.12 -5.31
C TYR A 60 -2.84 14.72 -5.89
N PRO A 61 -1.89 15.65 -6.05
CA PRO A 61 -0.55 15.35 -6.57
C PRO A 61 0.29 14.49 -5.63
N ALA A 62 0.04 14.52 -4.32
CA ALA A 62 0.76 13.70 -3.36
C ALA A 62 -0.03 13.53 -2.05
N VAL A 63 0.41 12.56 -1.25
CA VAL A 63 -0.06 12.33 0.12
C VAL A 63 1.13 12.07 1.03
N GLU A 64 1.11 12.66 2.22
CA GLU A 64 2.09 12.43 3.27
C GLU A 64 1.47 11.55 4.36
N ILE A 65 2.23 10.56 4.82
CA ILE A 65 1.79 9.63 5.87
C ILE A 65 2.58 9.92 7.13
N TRP A 66 1.86 10.07 8.23
CA TRP A 66 2.38 10.40 9.54
C TRP A 66 1.91 9.37 10.55
N HIS A 67 2.78 9.03 11.49
CA HIS A 67 2.46 8.24 12.66
C HIS A 67 2.88 9.06 13.87
N GLN A 68 1.90 9.45 14.69
CA GLN A 68 2.11 10.43 15.76
C GLN A 68 2.76 11.71 15.21
N ALA A 69 3.89 12.14 15.78
CA ALA A 69 4.65 13.31 15.34
C ALA A 69 5.73 13.01 14.28
N LYS A 70 5.78 11.78 13.75
CA LYS A 70 6.81 11.33 12.81
C LYS A 70 6.24 11.13 11.40
N LYS A 71 6.89 11.76 10.42
CA LYS A 71 6.63 11.47 9.01
C LYS A 71 7.17 10.09 8.66
N VAL A 72 6.26 9.20 8.25
CA VAL A 72 6.54 7.83 7.81
C VAL A 72 7.00 7.83 6.36
N GLY A 73 6.31 8.60 5.52
CA GLY A 73 6.68 8.71 4.11
C GLY A 73 5.79 9.65 3.32
N ARG A 74 6.03 9.71 2.01
CA ARG A 74 5.27 10.51 1.07
C ARG A 74 5.11 9.74 -0.23
N ALA A 75 3.88 9.61 -0.71
CA ALA A 75 3.58 9.09 -2.04
C ALA A 75 3.26 10.27 -2.98
N LYS A 76 3.75 10.19 -4.22
CA LYS A 76 3.47 11.17 -5.29
C LYS A 76 2.71 10.47 -6.42
N ARG A 77 1.88 11.24 -7.13
CA ARG A 77 1.13 10.77 -8.32
C ARG A 77 2.05 10.58 -9.54
N PHE A 78 3.10 11.39 -9.66
CA PHE A 78 4.07 11.32 -10.75
C PHE A 78 5.13 10.24 -10.50
N ASP A 79 4.83 9.02 -10.96
CA ASP A 79 5.77 8.06 -11.58
C ASP A 79 4.99 6.80 -12.05
N TRP A 80 3.86 6.99 -12.73
CA TRP A 80 3.24 5.91 -13.49
C TRP A 80 3.87 5.83 -14.88
N ILE A 81 5.13 5.38 -14.92
CA ILE A 81 5.52 4.49 -16.01
C ILE A 81 4.92 3.14 -15.58
N GLU A 82 3.71 2.85 -16.05
CA GLU A 82 3.33 1.46 -16.22
C GLU A 82 4.50 0.82 -16.98
N PRO A 83 5.20 -0.21 -16.47
CA PRO A 83 6.19 -0.87 -17.29
C PRO A 83 5.42 -1.29 -18.53
N ALA A 84 5.72 -0.64 -19.66
CA ALA A 84 5.10 -0.95 -20.93
C ALA A 84 5.17 -2.46 -21.00
N THR A 85 4.01 -3.10 -20.92
CA THR A 85 3.93 -4.53 -21.11
C THR A 85 4.42 -4.66 -22.53
N ARG A 86 5.71 -4.98 -22.69
CA ARG A 86 6.31 -5.36 -23.96
C ARG A 86 5.56 -6.63 -24.31
N LEU A 87 4.36 -6.46 -24.89
CA LEU A 87 3.85 -7.44 -25.82
C LEU A 87 4.98 -7.55 -26.84
N PRO A 88 5.60 -8.73 -27.00
CA PRO A 88 6.50 -8.90 -28.10
C PRO A 88 5.70 -8.61 -29.37
N GLU A 89 6.14 -7.61 -30.15
CA GLU A 89 5.77 -7.47 -31.56
C GLU A 89 6.24 -8.74 -32.26
N SER A 90 5.46 -9.80 -32.15
CA SER A 90 5.62 -11.02 -32.90
C SER A 90 4.39 -11.16 -33.76
N SER A 91 4.61 -11.03 -35.07
CA SER A 91 3.70 -11.42 -36.15
C SER A 91 2.77 -10.33 -36.71
N ARG A 92 3.35 -9.21 -37.14
CA ARG A 92 2.94 -8.61 -38.44
C ARG A 92 4.00 -8.92 -39.49
N SER A 93 3.96 -10.14 -40.01
CA SER A 93 4.46 -10.42 -41.35
C SER A 93 3.30 -10.16 -42.32
N CYS A 94 3.21 -8.93 -42.83
CA CYS A 94 2.64 -8.68 -44.15
C CYS A 94 3.79 -8.79 -45.15
N GLY A 95 3.63 -9.65 -46.14
CA GLY A 95 4.52 -9.85 -47.28
C GLY A 95 4.00 -11.08 -48.01
N ALA A 96 2.99 -10.93 -48.86
CA ALA A 96 3.08 -10.51 -50.27
C ALA A 96 3.76 -11.59 -51.12
#